data_AF-A0A937JYM0-F1
#
_entry.id   AF-A0A937JYM0-F1
#
_cell.length_a   1.000
_cell.length_b   1.000
_cell.length_c   1.000
_cell.angle_alpha   90.00
_cell.angle_beta   90.00
_cell.angle_gamma   90.00
#
_symmetry.space_group_name_H-M   'P 1'
#
loop_
_entity.id
_entity.type
_entity.pdbx_description
1 polymer ?
#
loop_
_entity_poly.entity_id
_entity_poly.type
_entity_poly.pdbx_seq_one_letter_code
_entity_poly.pdbx_strand_id
1 'polypeptide(L)'
;MSRVLDCKLTNIDLKTSTLETLIRRSHNLRIFGWLYHPYHLAKDIGTIALLIFSAWWVRDRSQLSFFAFVGAFLSMQAVYLIVRLLKYQIWGIAERSYVQDSIFILLPTYALTSVALGNAIALAMDLAALDLALGVAFIRVGCFLGGCCYGRPAVWGVKYQEEQLVPVRGCRTYTPGPLPLEPVIPMQLFESVFNLVLFVALLVWGLLAPEQSDGKVLPVYFLAYGCWRFISDFWREASARPRRAGFSEAQWVSAIVVIVSLSTLFYLGRG
;
A
#
# COMPACT_ATOMS: atom_id res chain seq x y z
N MET A 1 -45.22 -15.23 -40.64
CA MET A 1 -44.03 -15.24 -41.52
C MET A 1 -43.26 -13.97 -41.23
N SER A 2 -42.04 -13.90 -40.70
CA SER A 2 -40.94 -14.83 -40.41
C SER A 2 -40.14 -14.15 -39.27
N ARG A 3 -40.08 -14.74 -38.09
CA ARG A 3 -38.92 -15.50 -37.58
C ARG A 3 -37.59 -14.71 -37.60
N VAL A 4 -37.12 -14.43 -36.37
CA VAL A 4 -35.79 -14.82 -35.88
C VAL A 4 -34.61 -14.25 -36.67
N LEU A 5 -34.14 -13.10 -36.23
CA LEU A 5 -32.70 -12.82 -36.15
C LEU A 5 -32.32 -12.85 -34.66
N ASP A 6 -32.44 -14.05 -34.09
CA ASP A 6 -31.55 -14.48 -33.00
C ASP A 6 -30.13 -14.43 -33.56
N CYS A 7 -29.50 -13.25 -33.48
CA CYS A 7 -28.06 -13.22 -33.44
C CYS A 7 -27.68 -13.76 -32.07
N LYS A 8 -27.60 -15.09 -31.99
CA LYS A 8 -26.79 -15.81 -31.01
C LYS A 8 -25.43 -15.14 -31.01
N LEU A 9 -25.23 -14.20 -30.10
CA LEU A 9 -23.93 -13.99 -29.49
C LEU A 9 -23.65 -15.28 -28.74
N THR A 10 -23.17 -16.25 -29.52
CA THR A 10 -22.47 -17.44 -29.09
C THR A 10 -21.62 -17.06 -27.89
N ASN A 11 -21.95 -17.69 -26.76
CA ASN A 11 -21.09 -17.86 -25.60
C ASN A 11 -19.64 -18.02 -26.06
N ILE A 12 -18.91 -16.91 -26.13
CA ILE A 12 -17.47 -16.97 -25.93
C ILE A 12 -17.36 -17.03 -24.41
N ASP A 13 -17.47 -18.24 -23.91
CA ASP A 13 -17.10 -18.60 -22.55
C ASP A 13 -15.57 -18.40 -22.48
N LEU A 14 -15.14 -17.12 -22.45
CA LEU A 14 -13.79 -16.73 -22.09
C LEU A 14 -13.64 -17.27 -20.68
N LYS A 15 -12.94 -18.40 -20.59
CA LYS A 15 -12.61 -19.10 -19.35
C LYS A 15 -12.15 -18.07 -18.32
N THR A 16 -13.09 -17.59 -17.52
CA THR A 16 -12.86 -16.46 -16.61
C THR A 16 -11.74 -16.88 -15.71
N SER A 17 -10.68 -16.07 -15.66
CA SER A 17 -9.53 -16.46 -14.85
C SER A 17 -9.97 -16.57 -13.38
N THR A 18 -9.35 -17.47 -12.61
CA THR A 18 -9.65 -17.62 -11.18
C THR A 18 -9.59 -16.27 -10.44
N LEU A 19 -8.70 -15.38 -10.90
CA LEU A 19 -8.51 -14.02 -10.43
C LEU A 19 -9.71 -13.10 -10.72
N GLU A 20 -10.25 -13.14 -11.93
CA GLU A 20 -11.46 -12.37 -12.29
C GLU A 20 -12.69 -12.83 -11.49
N THR A 21 -12.81 -14.14 -11.28
CA THR A 21 -13.86 -14.71 -10.43
C THR A 21 -13.73 -14.23 -8.99
N LEU A 22 -12.50 -14.14 -8.48
CA LEU A 22 -12.23 -13.61 -7.13
C LEU A 22 -12.65 -12.14 -7.00
N ILE A 23 -12.27 -11.30 -7.96
CA ILE A 23 -12.65 -9.87 -7.99
C ILE A 23 -14.18 -9.73 -8.02
N ARG A 24 -14.86 -10.50 -8.87
CA ARG A 24 -16.32 -10.44 -8.96
C ARG A 24 -16.99 -10.88 -7.66
N ARG A 25 -16.49 -11.92 -7.01
CA ARG A 25 -17.02 -12.38 -5.71
C ARG A 25 -16.76 -11.38 -4.59
N SER A 26 -15.60 -10.72 -4.59
CA SER A 26 -15.23 -9.79 -3.52
C SER A 26 -16.14 -8.56 -3.45
N HIS A 27 -16.73 -8.14 -4.58
CA HIS A 27 -17.69 -7.03 -4.62
C HIS A 27 -19.08 -7.37 -4.09
N ASN A 28 -19.38 -8.64 -3.86
CA ASN A 28 -20.66 -9.11 -3.34
C ASN A 28 -20.60 -9.49 -1.85
N LEU A 29 -19.49 -9.20 -1.18
CA LEU A 29 -19.30 -9.52 0.23
C LEU A 29 -20.19 -8.64 1.10
N ARG A 30 -21.05 -9.30 1.88
CA ARG A 30 -21.91 -8.66 2.89
C ARG A 30 -21.46 -9.07 4.27
N ILE A 31 -21.19 -8.07 5.11
CA ILE A 31 -20.79 -8.27 6.51
C ILE A 31 -21.87 -7.61 7.37
N PHE A 32 -22.49 -8.36 8.27
CA PHE A 32 -23.64 -7.91 9.08
C PHE A 32 -24.77 -7.27 8.26
N GLY A 33 -25.02 -7.78 7.04
CA GLY A 33 -26.05 -7.28 6.12
C GLY A 33 -25.63 -6.08 5.27
N TRP A 34 -24.50 -5.44 5.57
CA TRP A 34 -23.97 -4.29 4.82
C TRP A 34 -23.01 -4.73 3.72
N LEU A 35 -23.16 -4.14 2.54
CA LEU A 35 -22.22 -4.35 1.43
C LEU A 35 -20.88 -3.68 1.76
N TYR A 36 -19.80 -4.46 1.76
CA TYR A 36 -18.48 -3.96 2.11
C TYR A 36 -17.58 -3.90 0.88
N HIS A 37 -17.03 -2.72 0.58
CA HIS A 37 -16.13 -2.57 -0.55
C HIS A 37 -14.81 -3.34 -0.29
N PRO A 38 -14.33 -4.17 -1.22
CA PRO A 38 -13.20 -5.08 -0.98
C PRO A 38 -11.89 -4.35 -0.64
N TYR A 39 -11.66 -3.17 -1.24
CA TYR A 39 -10.51 -2.33 -0.88
C TYR A 39 -10.51 -1.95 0.61
N HIS A 40 -11.67 -1.56 1.16
CA HIS A 40 -11.78 -1.19 2.57
C HIS A 40 -11.63 -2.42 3.47
N LEU A 41 -12.20 -3.56 3.06
CA LEU A 41 -12.07 -4.80 3.81
C LEU A 41 -10.60 -5.20 3.97
N ALA A 42 -9.85 -5.22 2.86
CA ALA A 42 -8.42 -5.54 2.88
C ALA A 42 -7.62 -4.54 3.74
N LYS A 43 -7.95 -3.25 3.65
CA LYS A 43 -7.32 -2.21 4.49
C LYS A 43 -7.60 -2.43 5.98
N ASP A 44 -8.84 -2.75 6.36
CA ASP A 44 -9.20 -2.99 7.77
C ASP A 44 -8.53 -4.26 8.30
N ILE A 45 -8.55 -5.35 7.52
CA ILE A 45 -7.84 -6.59 7.86
C ILE A 45 -6.34 -6.30 8.06
N GLY A 46 -5.72 -5.54 7.16
CA GLY A 46 -4.32 -5.14 7.29
C GLY A 46 -4.06 -4.28 8.53
N THR A 47 -4.99 -3.39 8.86
CA THR A 47 -4.90 -2.55 10.07
C THR A 47 -5.04 -3.37 11.35
N ILE A 48 -5.92 -4.38 11.37
CA ILE A 48 -6.05 -5.28 12.51
C ILE A 48 -4.80 -6.16 12.62
N ALA A 49 -4.33 -6.71 11.50
CA ALA A 49 -3.15 -7.56 11.45
C ALA A 49 -1.89 -6.82 11.94
N LEU A 50 -1.68 -5.57 11.51
CA LEU A 50 -0.57 -4.78 12.00
C LEU A 50 -0.72 -4.48 13.49
N LEU A 51 -1.90 -4.08 13.99
CA LEU A 51 -2.06 -3.77 15.43
C LEU A 51 -1.79 -4.98 16.32
N ILE A 52 -2.23 -6.18 15.90
CA ILE A 52 -1.91 -7.44 16.59
C ILE A 52 -0.41 -7.71 16.54
N PHE A 53 0.21 -7.56 15.36
CA PHE A 53 1.64 -7.74 15.17
C PHE A 53 2.46 -6.77 16.03
N SER A 54 2.16 -5.47 15.99
CA SER A 54 2.88 -4.46 16.75
C SER A 54 2.70 -4.67 18.26
N ALA A 55 1.52 -5.08 18.72
CA ALA A 55 1.30 -5.44 20.12
C ALA A 55 2.20 -6.60 20.56
N TRP A 56 2.33 -7.63 19.70
CA TRP A 56 3.25 -8.75 19.94
C TRP A 56 4.71 -8.31 19.89
N TRP A 57 5.11 -7.50 18.91
CA TRP A 57 6.49 -7.04 18.73
C TRP A 57 6.99 -6.17 19.88
N VAL A 58 6.14 -5.26 20.37
CA VAL A 58 6.46 -4.34 21.46
C VAL A 58 6.59 -5.07 22.80
N ARG A 59 5.85 -6.19 22.99
CA ARG A 59 5.83 -6.95 24.24
C ARG A 59 7.22 -7.36 24.74
N ASP A 60 8.10 -7.76 23.83
CA ASP A 60 9.40 -8.34 24.17
C ASP A 60 10.56 -7.32 24.09
N ARG A 61 10.26 -6.02 23.87
CA ARG A 61 11.25 -4.95 23.70
C ARG A 61 11.06 -3.88 24.80
N SER A 62 11.91 -3.90 25.83
CA SER A 62 11.81 -3.00 27.00
C SER A 62 11.90 -1.49 26.68
N GLN A 63 12.50 -1.14 25.54
CA GLN A 63 12.65 0.24 25.06
C GLN A 63 11.41 0.76 24.29
N LEU A 64 10.39 -0.09 24.12
CA LEU A 64 9.13 0.26 23.48
C LEU A 64 7.98 0.08 24.49
N SER A 65 7.14 1.11 24.61
CA SER A 65 5.90 1.07 25.35
C SER A 65 4.73 0.87 24.40
N PHE A 66 3.86 -0.09 24.73
CA PHE A 66 2.64 -0.36 23.95
C PHE A 66 1.72 0.86 23.90
N PHE A 67 1.55 1.56 25.02
CA PHE A 67 0.73 2.78 25.07
C PHE A 67 1.35 3.92 24.26
N ALA A 68 2.68 4.04 24.26
CA ALA A 68 3.38 5.00 23.43
C ALA A 68 3.19 4.69 21.93
N PHE A 69 3.28 3.41 21.54
CA PHE A 69 2.98 2.97 20.17
C PHE A 69 1.53 3.31 19.77
N VAL A 70 0.54 2.95 20.59
CA VAL A 70 -0.88 3.26 20.31
C VAL A 70 -1.10 4.77 20.21
N GLY A 71 -0.50 5.55 21.11
CA GLY A 71 -0.56 7.01 21.07
C GLY A 71 0.03 7.59 19.79
N ALA A 72 1.21 7.12 19.38
CA ALA A 72 1.87 7.53 18.14
C ALA A 72 1.06 7.13 16.90
N PHE A 73 0.52 5.91 16.86
CA PHE A 73 -0.34 5.42 15.78
C PHE A 73 -1.62 6.26 15.66
N LEU A 74 -2.34 6.49 16.76
CA LEU A 74 -3.56 7.31 16.76
C LEU A 74 -3.27 8.77 16.38
N SER A 75 -2.17 9.34 16.86
CA SER A 75 -1.74 10.69 16.49
C SER A 75 -1.48 10.79 14.99
N MET A 76 -0.76 9.82 14.41
CA MET A 76 -0.52 9.74 12.98
C MET A 76 -1.83 9.70 12.17
N GLN A 77 -2.83 8.92 12.61
CA GLN A 77 -4.14 8.87 11.94
C GLN A 77 -4.90 10.20 12.05
N ALA A 78 -4.86 10.85 13.21
CA ALA A 78 -5.51 12.14 13.44
C ALA A 78 -4.88 13.25 12.58
N VAL A 79 -3.55 13.33 12.55
CA VAL A 79 -2.82 14.29 11.71
C VAL A 79 -3.11 14.05 10.23
N TYR A 80 -3.15 12.78 9.79
CA TYR A 80 -3.49 12.47 8.40
C TYR A 80 -4.88 12.98 8.02
N LEU A 81 -5.87 12.77 8.91
CA LEU A 81 -7.23 13.25 8.70
C LEU A 81 -7.27 14.78 8.59
N ILE A 82 -6.61 15.49 9.50
CA ILE A 82 -6.53 16.96 9.49
C ILE A 82 -5.90 17.45 8.18
N VAL A 83 -4.75 16.90 7.80
CA VAL A 83 -4.06 17.27 6.56
C VAL A 83 -4.93 17.02 5.34
N ARG A 84 -5.63 15.88 5.29
CA ARG A 84 -6.52 15.55 4.18
C ARG A 84 -7.67 16.55 4.07
N LEU A 85 -8.27 16.95 5.19
CA LEU A 85 -9.32 17.97 5.24
C LEU A 85 -8.80 19.34 4.78
N LEU A 86 -7.63 19.76 5.28
CA LEU A 86 -7.00 21.03 4.88
C LEU A 86 -6.64 21.06 3.39
N LYS A 87 -6.08 19.97 2.86
CA LYS A 87 -5.76 19.85 1.43
C LYS A 87 -6.99 19.96 0.55
N TYR A 88 -8.07 19.30 0.95
CA TYR A 88 -9.34 19.40 0.25
C TYR A 88 -9.87 20.84 0.26
N GLN A 89 -9.79 21.53 1.41
CA GLN A 89 -10.25 22.91 1.53
C GLN A 89 -9.41 23.92 0.74
N ILE A 90 -8.07 23.76 0.73
CA ILE A 90 -7.15 24.74 0.10
C ILE A 90 -7.03 24.50 -1.40
N TRP A 91 -6.89 23.24 -1.83
CA TRP A 91 -6.54 22.90 -3.21
C TRP A 91 -7.63 22.12 -3.96
N GLY A 92 -8.75 21.78 -3.30
CA GLY A 92 -9.83 20.98 -3.90
C GLY A 92 -9.43 19.53 -4.22
N ILE A 93 -8.26 19.08 -3.77
CA ILE A 93 -7.72 17.74 -4.05
C ILE A 93 -7.51 17.02 -2.72
N ALA A 94 -8.29 15.96 -2.47
CA ALA A 94 -8.18 15.19 -1.23
C ALA A 94 -6.94 14.28 -1.19
N GLU A 95 -6.49 13.74 -2.34
CA GLU A 95 -5.42 12.73 -2.40
C GLU A 95 -4.49 13.01 -3.59
N ARG A 96 -3.29 13.55 -3.33
CA ARG A 96 -2.28 13.85 -4.37
C ARG A 96 -1.29 12.70 -4.56
N SER A 97 -0.74 12.17 -3.47
CA SER A 97 0.17 11.01 -3.45
C SER A 97 0.30 10.47 -2.02
N TYR A 98 -0.27 9.30 -1.74
CA TYR A 98 -0.19 8.64 -0.43
C TYR A 98 1.26 8.43 0.03
N VAL A 99 2.19 8.19 -0.91
CA VAL A 99 3.62 8.00 -0.63
C VAL A 99 4.27 9.28 -0.10
N GLN A 100 3.98 10.43 -0.71
CA GLN A 100 4.51 11.71 -0.24
C GLN A 100 3.99 12.05 1.15
N ASP A 101 2.70 11.82 1.38
CA ASP A 101 2.08 12.09 2.68
C ASP A 101 2.65 11.15 3.76
N SER A 102 2.92 9.90 3.40
CA SER A 102 3.57 8.93 4.30
C SER A 102 4.97 9.39 4.72
N ILE A 103 5.79 9.87 3.78
CA ILE A 103 7.18 10.27 4.03
C ILE A 103 7.26 11.61 4.76
N PHE A 104 6.50 12.62 4.34
CA PHE A 104 6.66 13.99 4.84
C PHE A 104 5.81 14.30 6.07
N ILE A 105 4.79 13.48 6.34
CA ILE A 105 3.81 13.78 7.39
C ILE A 105 3.70 12.60 8.35
N LEU A 106 3.36 11.40 7.85
CA LEU A 106 3.03 10.29 8.75
C LEU A 106 4.24 9.81 9.55
N LEU A 107 5.36 9.55 8.89
CA LEU A 107 6.58 9.07 9.56
C LEU A 107 7.17 10.10 10.52
N PRO A 108 7.33 11.39 10.17
CA PRO A 108 7.75 12.40 11.14
C PRO A 108 6.79 12.51 12.33
N THR A 109 5.48 12.50 12.10
CA THR A 109 4.48 12.53 13.18
C THR A 109 4.66 11.34 14.11
N TYR A 110 4.77 10.13 13.56
CA TYR A 110 4.96 8.90 14.33
C TYR A 110 6.29 8.92 15.10
N ALA A 111 7.38 9.37 14.49
CA ALA A 111 8.68 9.48 15.14
C ALA A 111 8.66 10.46 16.32
N LEU A 112 8.15 11.68 16.10
CA LEU A 112 8.10 12.73 17.11
C LEU A 112 7.22 12.32 18.30
N THR A 113 6.05 11.74 18.03
CA THR A 113 5.13 11.29 19.07
C THR A 113 5.65 10.07 19.83
N SER A 114 6.32 9.14 19.14
CA SER A 114 6.99 8.01 19.79
C SER A 114 8.06 8.49 20.77
N VAL A 115 8.92 9.42 20.35
CA VAL A 115 9.97 9.99 21.22
C VAL A 115 9.36 10.78 22.38
N ALA A 116 8.34 11.60 22.12
CA ALA A 116 7.66 12.37 23.16
C ALA A 116 6.99 11.49 24.23
N LEU A 117 6.58 10.27 23.85
CA LEU A 117 5.97 9.28 24.75
C LEU A 117 7.01 8.29 25.34
N GLY A 118 8.30 8.49 25.09
CA GLY A 118 9.40 7.75 25.72
C GLY A 118 9.91 6.52 24.96
N ASN A 119 9.46 6.27 23.73
CA ASN A 119 10.00 5.19 22.91
C ASN A 119 11.37 5.56 22.31
N ALA A 120 12.28 4.59 22.27
CA ALA A 120 13.52 4.73 21.53
C ALA A 120 13.23 4.91 20.03
N ILE A 121 13.70 6.01 19.43
CA ILE A 121 13.40 6.36 18.03
C ILE A 121 13.82 5.26 17.04
N ALA A 122 14.98 4.65 17.24
CA ALA A 122 15.50 3.60 16.35
C ALA A 122 14.52 2.42 16.25
N LEU A 123 14.13 1.87 17.39
CA LEU A 123 13.21 0.73 17.46
C LEU A 123 11.78 1.09 17.06
N ALA A 124 11.34 2.32 17.36
CA ALA A 124 10.04 2.80 16.92
C ALA A 124 9.98 2.88 15.39
N MET A 125 11.02 3.41 14.75
CA MET A 125 11.11 3.52 13.29
C MET A 125 11.25 2.14 12.63
N ASP A 126 11.96 1.19 13.25
CA ASP A 126 12.00 -0.19 12.78
C ASP A 126 10.62 -0.86 12.83
N LEU A 127 9.87 -0.65 13.91
CA LEU A 127 8.48 -1.10 14.00
C LEU A 127 7.62 -0.48 12.90
N ALA A 128 7.76 0.83 12.64
CA ALA A 128 7.06 1.49 11.54
C ALA A 128 7.41 0.87 10.18
N ALA A 129 8.65 0.42 9.97
CA ALA A 129 9.05 -0.27 8.74
C ALA A 129 8.33 -1.61 8.55
N LEU A 130 8.25 -2.40 9.62
CA LEU A 130 7.54 -3.68 9.62
C LEU A 130 6.03 -3.47 9.39
N ASP A 131 5.44 -2.48 10.07
CA ASP A 131 4.03 -2.11 9.89
C ASP A 131 3.74 -1.59 8.47
N LEU A 132 4.66 -0.82 7.88
CA LEU A 132 4.56 -0.37 6.50
C LEU A 132 4.60 -1.54 5.53
N ALA A 133 5.55 -2.46 5.67
CA ALA A 133 5.66 -3.63 4.80
C ALA A 133 4.39 -4.50 4.88
N LEU A 134 3.93 -4.81 6.09
CA LEU A 134 2.71 -5.60 6.30
C LEU A 134 1.46 -4.87 5.78
N GLY A 135 1.32 -3.59 6.13
CA GLY A 135 0.17 -2.76 5.73
C GLY A 135 0.08 -2.60 4.21
N VAL A 136 1.19 -2.33 3.53
CA VAL A 136 1.24 -2.22 2.07
C VAL A 136 0.89 -3.56 1.42
N ALA A 137 1.34 -4.69 1.96
CA ALA A 137 0.98 -6.01 1.44
C ALA A 137 -0.55 -6.20 1.37
N PHE A 138 -1.28 -5.88 2.44
CA PHE A 138 -2.74 -5.95 2.47
C PHE A 138 -3.43 -4.87 1.63
N ILE A 139 -2.97 -3.62 1.69
CA ILE A 139 -3.55 -2.52 0.90
C ILE A 139 -3.47 -2.83 -0.59
N ARG A 140 -2.38 -3.45 -1.05
CA ARG A 140 -2.22 -3.82 -2.47
C ARG A 140 -3.13 -4.96 -2.90
N VAL A 141 -3.48 -5.91 -2.01
CA VAL A 141 -4.59 -6.84 -2.27
C VAL A 141 -5.90 -6.08 -2.42
N GLY A 142 -6.15 -5.08 -1.57
CA GLY A 142 -7.30 -4.19 -1.72
C GLY A 142 -7.32 -3.45 -3.06
N CYS A 143 -6.17 -2.91 -3.50
CA CYS A 143 -6.04 -2.25 -4.80
C CYS A 143 -6.30 -3.20 -5.97
N PHE A 144 -5.83 -4.45 -5.86
CA PHE A 144 -6.11 -5.50 -6.83
C PHE A 144 -7.61 -5.77 -6.94
N LEU A 145 -8.28 -5.98 -5.80
CA LEU A 145 -9.70 -6.29 -5.77
C LEU A 145 -10.58 -5.11 -6.17
N GLY A 146 -10.20 -3.87 -5.85
CA GLY A 146 -10.96 -2.67 -6.22
C GLY A 146 -10.67 -2.14 -7.63
N GLY A 147 -9.63 -2.63 -8.30
CA GLY A 147 -9.29 -2.21 -9.65
C GLY A 147 -8.56 -0.87 -9.75
N CYS A 148 -7.51 -0.66 -8.95
CA CYS A 148 -6.61 0.49 -9.11
C CYS A 148 -5.13 0.09 -9.11
N CYS A 149 -4.27 0.93 -9.67
CA CYS A 149 -2.80 0.73 -9.71
C CYS A 149 -2.32 -0.53 -10.46
N TYR A 150 -3.06 -0.97 -11.47
CA TYR A 150 -2.64 -2.05 -12.37
C TYR A 150 -1.52 -1.59 -13.33
N GLY A 151 -0.87 -2.55 -13.98
CA GLY A 151 0.19 -2.31 -14.95
C GLY A 151 -0.34 -2.07 -16.37
N ARG A 152 0.57 -2.02 -17.34
CA ARG A 152 0.24 -1.91 -18.77
C ARG A 152 -0.61 -3.10 -19.27
N PRO A 153 -1.28 -2.97 -20.43
CA PRO A 153 -1.95 -4.06 -21.10
C PRO A 153 -1.06 -5.29 -21.31
N ALA A 154 -1.61 -6.48 -21.10
CA ALA A 154 -0.98 -7.76 -21.34
C ALA A 154 -2.04 -8.85 -21.58
N VAL A 155 -1.83 -9.68 -22.60
CA VAL A 155 -2.76 -10.76 -22.99
C VAL A 155 -3.05 -11.79 -21.89
N TRP A 156 -2.13 -11.96 -20.95
CA TRP A 156 -2.24 -12.86 -19.79
C TRP A 156 -2.72 -12.16 -18.51
N GLY A 157 -3.05 -10.87 -18.62
CA GLY A 157 -3.46 -10.03 -17.50
C GLY A 157 -4.88 -10.32 -17.00
N VAL A 158 -5.33 -9.46 -16.08
CA VAL A 158 -6.67 -9.52 -15.50
C VAL A 158 -7.53 -8.45 -16.14
N LYS A 159 -8.77 -8.79 -16.50
CA LYS A 159 -9.73 -7.82 -17.03
C LYS A 159 -10.66 -7.32 -15.94
N TYR A 160 -10.74 -5.99 -15.80
CA TYR A 160 -11.72 -5.33 -14.94
C TYR A 160 -12.99 -5.00 -15.72
N GLN A 161 -14.13 -5.09 -15.06
CA GLN A 161 -15.45 -4.73 -15.61
C GLN A 161 -15.93 -3.41 -14.99
N GLU A 162 -16.80 -2.70 -15.69
CA GLU A 162 -17.29 -1.38 -15.26
C GLU A 162 -18.01 -1.45 -13.91
N GLU A 163 -18.74 -2.55 -13.64
CA GLU A 163 -19.45 -2.77 -12.39
C GLU A 163 -18.51 -2.94 -11.18
N GLN A 164 -17.24 -3.24 -11.43
CA GLN A 164 -16.20 -3.40 -10.40
C GLN A 164 -15.48 -2.08 -10.10
N LEU A 165 -15.53 -1.11 -11.02
CA LEU A 165 -14.81 0.16 -10.93
C LEU A 165 -15.73 1.27 -10.42
N VAL A 166 -16.38 1.01 -9.27
CA VAL A 166 -17.32 1.96 -8.67
C VAL A 166 -16.61 2.81 -7.60
N PRO A 167 -16.58 4.15 -7.73
CA PRO A 167 -16.01 5.01 -6.70
C PRO A 167 -16.87 4.99 -5.43
N VAL A 168 -16.21 4.93 -4.28
CA VAL A 168 -16.87 5.04 -2.97
C VAL A 168 -16.69 6.46 -2.46
N ARG A 169 -17.80 7.12 -2.10
CA ARG A 169 -17.84 8.46 -1.50
C ARG A 169 -18.48 8.40 -0.11
N GLY A 170 -18.00 9.24 0.81
CA GLY A 170 -18.49 9.31 2.18
C GLY A 170 -17.37 9.39 3.20
N CYS A 171 -17.59 8.84 4.40
CA CYS A 171 -16.59 8.80 5.48
C CYS A 171 -15.31 8.06 5.07
N ARG A 172 -15.43 7.09 4.16
CA ARG A 172 -14.31 6.39 3.52
C ARG A 172 -14.41 6.63 2.01
N THR A 173 -13.26 6.91 1.40
CA THR A 173 -13.18 7.16 -0.04
C THR A 173 -12.35 6.10 -0.72
N TYR A 174 -12.78 5.72 -1.92
CA TYR A 174 -12.03 4.89 -2.83
C TYR A 174 -12.24 5.40 -4.25
N THR A 175 -11.13 5.61 -4.96
CA THR A 175 -11.15 6.00 -6.37
C THR A 175 -10.52 4.89 -7.19
N PRO A 176 -11.29 4.20 -8.05
CA PRO A 176 -10.76 3.17 -8.92
C PRO A 176 -9.83 3.77 -9.99
N GLY A 177 -9.07 2.90 -10.67
CA GLY A 177 -8.38 3.27 -11.90
C GLY A 177 -9.37 3.51 -13.06
N PRO A 178 -8.90 4.01 -14.21
CA PRO A 178 -9.73 4.04 -15.41
C PRO A 178 -10.15 2.62 -15.82
N LEU A 179 -11.18 2.49 -16.68
CA LEU A 179 -11.54 1.18 -17.22
C LEU A 179 -10.50 0.77 -18.28
N PRO A 180 -9.76 -0.34 -18.09
CA PRO A 180 -8.82 -0.78 -19.11
C PRO A 180 -9.56 -1.45 -20.28
N LEU A 181 -9.15 -1.13 -21.50
CA LEU A 181 -9.73 -1.72 -22.73
C LEU A 181 -9.30 -3.20 -22.90
N GLU A 182 -8.10 -3.51 -22.44
CA GLU A 182 -7.45 -4.82 -22.55
C GLU A 182 -7.14 -5.38 -21.15
N PRO A 183 -6.90 -6.70 -21.01
CA PRO A 183 -6.43 -7.25 -19.74
C PRO A 183 -5.10 -6.60 -19.33
N VAL A 184 -4.95 -6.32 -18.03
CA VAL A 184 -3.81 -5.55 -17.50
C VAL A 184 -2.97 -6.39 -16.55
N ILE A 185 -1.68 -6.10 -16.50
CA ILE A 185 -0.78 -6.80 -15.56
C ILE A 185 -1.23 -6.51 -14.12
N PRO A 186 -1.47 -7.53 -13.27
CA PRO A 186 -1.88 -7.35 -11.89
C PRO A 186 -0.68 -6.94 -11.00
N MET A 187 -0.05 -5.79 -11.29
CA MET A 187 1.12 -5.27 -10.58
C MET A 187 0.91 -5.15 -9.07
N GLN A 188 -0.33 -5.00 -8.63
CA GLN A 188 -0.71 -4.93 -7.23
C GLN A 188 -0.43 -6.24 -6.50
N LEU A 189 -0.64 -7.40 -7.13
CA LEU A 189 -0.33 -8.70 -6.51
C LEU A 189 1.18 -8.91 -6.41
N PHE A 190 1.94 -8.54 -7.43
CA PHE A 190 3.41 -8.57 -7.37
C PHE A 190 3.93 -7.66 -6.25
N GLU A 191 3.37 -6.45 -6.12
CA GLU A 191 3.74 -5.52 -5.06
C GLU A 191 3.31 -6.02 -3.66
N SER A 192 2.17 -6.71 -3.55
CA SER A 192 1.73 -7.34 -2.32
C SER A 192 2.67 -8.45 -1.88
N VAL A 193 3.01 -9.38 -2.79
CA VAL A 193 3.95 -10.48 -2.52
C VAL A 193 5.32 -9.95 -2.16
N PHE A 194 5.84 -8.96 -2.90
CA PHE A 194 7.12 -8.33 -2.60
C PHE A 194 7.14 -7.77 -1.17
N ASN A 195 6.10 -7.03 -0.77
CA ASN A 195 6.03 -6.45 0.58
C ASN A 195 5.87 -7.51 1.68
N LEU A 196 5.14 -8.59 1.42
CA LEU A 196 5.01 -9.68 2.38
C LEU A 196 6.35 -10.42 2.57
N VAL A 197 7.07 -10.70 1.48
CA VAL A 197 8.42 -11.29 1.54
C VAL A 197 9.38 -10.36 2.27
N LEU A 198 9.34 -9.06 1.96
CA LEU A 198 10.17 -8.05 2.62
C LEU A 198 9.84 -7.96 4.12
N PHE A 199 8.56 -7.97 4.50
CA PHE A 199 8.12 -8.02 5.90
C PHE A 199 8.72 -9.23 6.62
N VAL A 200 8.57 -10.44 6.06
CA VAL A 200 9.13 -11.67 6.67
C VAL A 200 10.64 -11.60 6.77
N ALA A 201 11.34 -11.12 5.73
CA ALA A 201 12.79 -10.99 5.76
C ALA A 201 13.28 -10.03 6.85
N LEU A 202 12.65 -8.85 6.96
CA LEU A 202 12.97 -7.86 7.98
C LEU A 202 12.61 -8.34 9.39
N LEU A 203 11.48 -9.02 9.54
CA LEU A 203 11.05 -9.63 10.79
C LEU A 203 12.06 -10.69 11.27
N VAL A 204 12.42 -11.62 10.40
CA VAL A 204 13.39 -12.68 10.71
C VAL A 204 14.75 -12.07 11.05
N TRP A 205 15.19 -11.05 10.31
CA TRP A 205 16.43 -10.34 10.62
C TRP A 205 16.39 -9.67 12.00
N GLY A 206 15.30 -8.98 12.32
CA GLY A 206 15.10 -8.34 13.62
C GLY A 206 15.00 -9.30 14.81
N LEU A 207 14.59 -10.55 14.57
CA LEU A 207 14.52 -11.60 15.59
C LEU A 207 15.85 -12.34 15.77
N LEU A 208 16.56 -12.64 14.67
CA LEU A 208 17.77 -13.45 14.70
C LEU A 208 19.05 -12.64 14.99
N ALA A 209 19.06 -11.35 14.66
CA ALA A 209 20.23 -10.50 14.81
C ALA A 209 19.87 -9.08 15.28
N PRO A 210 19.21 -8.93 16.46
CA PRO A 210 18.74 -7.64 16.97
C PRO A 210 19.85 -6.58 17.04
N GLU A 211 21.04 -6.95 17.53
CA GLU A 211 22.19 -6.05 17.63
C GLU A 211 22.66 -5.49 16.27
N GLN A 212 22.42 -6.24 15.19
CA GLN A 212 22.80 -5.82 13.84
C GLN A 212 21.68 -5.03 13.15
N SER A 213 20.42 -5.32 13.48
CA SER A 213 19.24 -4.77 12.82
C SER A 213 18.71 -3.49 13.46
N ASP A 214 18.88 -3.31 14.77
CA ASP A 214 18.26 -2.20 15.51
C ASP A 214 18.70 -0.83 14.92
N GLY A 215 17.71 -0.02 14.54
CA GLY A 215 17.84 1.27 13.85
C GLY A 215 18.06 1.18 12.33
N LYS A 216 18.24 0.00 11.75
CA LYS A 216 18.56 -0.21 10.32
C LYS A 216 17.40 -0.81 9.53
N VAL A 217 16.32 -1.28 10.16
CA VAL A 217 15.21 -1.95 9.47
C VAL A 217 14.48 -0.98 8.54
N LEU A 218 14.21 0.26 8.99
CA LEU A 218 13.52 1.26 8.16
C LEU A 218 14.32 1.68 6.90
N PRO A 219 15.61 2.04 7.00
CA PRO A 219 16.41 2.30 5.80
C PRO A 219 16.49 1.09 4.86
N VAL A 220 16.62 -0.14 5.36
CA VAL A 220 16.62 -1.34 4.50
C VAL A 220 15.27 -1.54 3.80
N TYR A 221 14.15 -1.33 4.51
CA TYR A 221 12.82 -1.34 3.92
C TYR A 221 12.71 -0.33 2.77
N PHE A 222 13.11 0.92 3.01
CA PHE A 222 13.05 1.97 1.98
C PHE A 222 14.00 1.75 0.81
N LEU A 223 15.17 1.18 1.06
CA LEU A 223 16.09 0.78 0.00
C LEU A 223 15.45 -0.29 -0.88
N ALA A 224 14.95 -1.39 -0.29
CA ALA A 224 14.37 -2.50 -1.02
C ALA A 224 13.07 -2.09 -1.76
N TYR A 225 12.13 -1.47 -1.05
CA TYR A 225 10.87 -1.03 -1.63
C TYR A 225 11.05 0.12 -2.62
N GLY A 226 12.00 1.03 -2.38
CA GLY A 226 12.36 2.09 -3.33
C GLY A 226 12.90 1.53 -4.65
N CYS A 227 13.83 0.57 -4.59
CA CYS A 227 14.32 -0.14 -5.78
C CYS A 227 13.18 -0.87 -6.51
N TRP A 228 12.35 -1.64 -5.78
CA TRP A 228 11.19 -2.29 -6.37
C TRP A 228 10.22 -1.29 -7.00
N ARG A 229 9.93 -0.18 -6.33
CA ARG A 229 9.01 0.86 -6.82
C ARG A 229 9.55 1.54 -8.07
N PHE A 230 10.86 1.77 -8.15
CA PHE A 230 11.52 2.34 -9.32
C PHE A 230 11.42 1.40 -10.53
N ILE A 231 11.74 0.12 -10.33
CA ILE A 231 11.74 -0.90 -11.38
C ILE A 231 10.29 -1.19 -11.82
N SER A 232 9.39 -1.47 -10.87
CA SER A 232 7.98 -1.79 -11.13
C SER A 232 7.23 -0.70 -11.91
N ASP A 233 7.65 0.57 -11.82
CA ASP A 233 7.02 1.67 -12.55
C ASP A 233 7.21 1.57 -14.07
N PHE A 234 8.23 0.86 -14.56
CA PHE A 234 8.41 0.63 -16.00
C PHE A 234 7.30 -0.24 -16.61
N TRP A 235 6.64 -1.07 -15.79
CA TRP A 235 5.49 -1.88 -16.21
C TRP A 235 4.15 -1.19 -15.94
N ARG A 236 4.13 0.04 -15.42
CA ARG A 236 2.90 0.82 -15.25
C ARG A 236 2.63 1.67 -16.48
N GLU A 237 1.36 1.68 -16.89
CA GLU A 237 0.90 2.62 -17.92
C GLU A 237 1.11 4.05 -17.41
N ALA A 238 1.51 4.96 -18.30
CA ALA A 238 2.07 6.26 -17.94
C ALA A 238 1.28 6.93 -16.80
N SER A 239 2.00 7.30 -15.73
CA SER A 239 1.43 8.05 -14.61
C SER A 239 0.60 9.23 -15.13
N ALA A 240 -0.48 9.59 -14.44
CA ALA A 240 -1.34 10.75 -14.78
C ALA A 240 -0.59 12.10 -14.84
N ARG A 241 0.73 12.12 -14.65
CA ARG A 241 1.61 13.28 -14.65
C ARG A 241 2.71 13.13 -15.72
N PRO A 242 3.13 14.24 -16.34
CA PRO A 242 4.18 14.23 -17.36
C PRO A 242 5.49 13.62 -16.82
N ARG A 243 6.13 12.76 -17.60
CA ARG A 243 7.48 12.28 -17.29
C ARG A 243 8.46 13.44 -17.43
N ARG A 244 9.36 13.62 -16.45
CA ARG A 244 10.42 14.63 -16.48
C ARG A 244 11.75 13.92 -16.69
N ALA A 245 12.50 14.31 -17.73
CA ALA A 245 13.75 13.68 -18.14
C ALA A 245 13.61 12.14 -18.36
N GLY A 246 12.48 11.69 -18.91
CA GLY A 246 12.22 10.27 -19.19
C GLY A 246 11.69 9.45 -18.00
N PHE A 247 11.74 9.98 -16.77
CA PHE A 247 11.29 9.29 -15.56
C PHE A 247 9.97 9.84 -15.01
N SER A 248 9.20 8.98 -14.34
CA SER A 248 8.00 9.39 -13.61
C SER A 248 8.36 10.08 -12.29
N GLU A 249 7.41 10.84 -11.72
CA GLU A 249 7.57 11.41 -10.38
C GLU A 249 7.81 10.33 -9.32
N ALA A 250 7.17 9.17 -9.45
CA ALA A 250 7.37 8.08 -8.52
C ALA A 250 8.80 7.51 -8.59
N GLN A 251 9.39 7.46 -9.79
CA GLN A 251 10.78 7.06 -9.97
C GLN A 251 11.74 8.07 -9.33
N TRP A 252 11.50 9.37 -9.51
CA TRP A 252 12.30 10.42 -8.86
C TRP A 252 12.25 10.33 -7.34
N VAL A 253 11.04 10.20 -6.76
CA VAL A 253 10.88 10.05 -5.31
C VAL A 253 11.57 8.77 -4.83
N SER A 254 11.42 7.66 -5.55
CA SER A 254 12.07 6.39 -5.19
C SER A 254 13.59 6.49 -5.22
N ALA A 255 14.17 7.17 -6.21
CA ALA A 255 15.61 7.38 -6.31
C ALA A 255 16.15 8.20 -5.12
N ILE A 256 15.46 9.29 -4.75
CA ILE A 256 15.85 10.10 -3.58
C ILE A 256 15.78 9.27 -2.30
N VAL A 257 14.69 8.52 -2.11
CA VAL A 257 14.51 7.66 -0.92
C VAL A 257 15.60 6.59 -0.84
N VAL A 258 15.99 5.98 -1.96
CA VAL A 258 17.10 5.01 -2.02
C VAL A 258 18.43 5.65 -1.63
N ILE A 259 18.75 6.83 -2.16
CA ILE A 259 20.00 7.54 -1.83
C ILE A 259 20.06 7.91 -0.35
N VAL A 260 18.97 8.44 0.19
CA VAL A 260 18.87 8.79 1.62
C VAL A 260 19.04 7.53 2.47
N SER A 261 18.37 6.43 2.12
CA SER A 261 18.45 5.17 2.86
C SER A 261 19.87 4.58 2.87
N LEU A 262 20.57 4.60 1.72
CA LEU A 262 21.97 4.18 1.64
C LEU A 262 22.88 5.05 2.52
N SER A 263 22.68 6.37 2.49
CA SER A 263 23.45 7.31 3.30
C SER A 263 23.23 7.07 4.79
N THR A 264 21.99 6.82 5.21
CA THR A 264 21.65 6.47 6.59
C THR A 264 22.29 5.15 7.00
N LEU A 265 22.22 4.10 6.18
CA LEU A 265 22.86 2.82 6.48
C LEU A 265 24.38 2.93 6.60
N PHE A 266 25.00 3.72 5.73
CA PHE A 266 26.43 3.97 5.79
C PHE A 266 26.85 4.71 7.07
N TYR A 267 26.05 5.69 7.51
CA TYR A 267 26.27 6.39 8.78
C TYR A 267 26.11 5.45 9.98
N LEU A 268 25.04 4.64 10.00
CA LEU A 268 24.76 3.67 11.06
C LEU A 268 25.72 2.47 11.08
N GLY A 269 26.46 2.24 10.00
CA GLY A 269 27.49 1.19 9.92
C GLY A 269 28.87 1.62 10.43
N ARG A 270 29.05 2.92 10.75
CA ARG A 270 30.31 3.49 11.23
C ARG A 270 30.37 3.71 12.74
N GLY A 271 29.21 3.72 13.41
CA GLY A 271 29.11 3.82 14.87
C GLY A 271 28.94 2.45 15.49
#